data_AF-A0A4S4ALF9-F1
#
_entry.id   AF-A0A4S4ALF9-F1
#
_cell.length_a   1.000
_cell.length_b   1.000
_cell.length_c   1.000
_cell.angle_alpha   90.00
_cell.angle_beta   90.00
_cell.angle_gamma   90.00
#
_symmetry.space_group_name_H-M   'P 1'
#
loop_
_entity.id
_entity.type
_entity.pdbx_description
1 polymer ?
#
loop_
_entity_poly.entity_id
_entity_poly.type
_entity_poly.pdbx_seq_one_letter_code
_entity_poly.pdbx_strand_id
1 'polypeptide(L)'
;MYKNILIPVDESSLSMLVIERGVELARVFGARVTFLYLQADAQNIVDGDAGLLHAMSPLLFARKYLWADGYVEAKALAWARMSGVEAGFVGALNKGRVHEEIVEAARRCAADLIVIGSHGRRSVLQKILDSVTVKVLLHSPVPVFVAETGVMPEPMKSRVIARLRDEHADWMALADQLVAALDAERVDSDWIEDALACLARFSAEVHQPKETRLLAALRGSNGEQCEGLEEIAAEHEEEAGLFADLSHAWNARASGGMGLVRDAAEKWRALVRRHVKAENGALLLQAERALSDAAWQKVGYEVFGDDRQAASIAHQDEFRQLFARFKGH
;
A
#
# COMPACT_ATOMS: atom_id res chain seq x y z
N MET A 1 14.37 -1.16 25.20
CA MET A 1 13.77 -1.68 23.94
C MET A 1 12.98 -0.56 23.32
N TYR A 2 12.93 -0.47 21.98
CA TYR A 2 12.26 0.61 21.25
C TYR A 2 10.75 0.59 21.53
N LYS A 3 10.13 1.77 21.63
CA LYS A 3 8.71 1.97 21.93
C LYS A 3 7.99 2.77 20.86
N ASN A 4 8.70 3.56 20.06
CA ASN A 4 8.10 4.44 19.07
C ASN A 4 9.00 4.57 17.84
N ILE A 5 8.58 3.93 16.75
CA ILE A 5 9.37 3.83 15.52
C ILE A 5 8.86 4.84 14.50
N LEU A 6 9.74 5.72 14.01
CA LEU A 6 9.45 6.58 12.87
C LEU A 6 9.80 5.86 11.57
N ILE A 7 8.87 5.83 10.62
CA ILE A 7 9.09 5.24 9.29
C ILE A 7 8.81 6.30 8.22
N PRO A 8 9.83 6.93 7.63
CA PRO A 8 9.67 7.78 6.46
C PRO A 8 9.23 6.94 5.26
N VAL A 9 8.18 7.39 4.58
CA VAL A 9 7.57 6.72 3.43
C VAL A 9 7.50 7.67 2.23
N ASP A 10 7.58 7.10 1.03
CA ASP A 10 7.34 7.79 -0.23
C ASP A 10 6.33 7.00 -1.09
N GLU A 11 6.07 7.48 -2.31
CA GLU A 11 5.16 6.84 -3.27
C GLU A 11 5.82 5.71 -4.09
N SER A 12 7.08 5.36 -3.80
CA SER A 12 7.76 4.29 -4.52
C SER A 12 7.29 2.92 -4.03
N SER A 13 7.36 1.91 -4.90
CA SER A 13 7.11 0.52 -4.51
C SER A 13 8.08 0.02 -3.42
N LEU A 14 9.28 0.61 -3.35
CA LEU A 14 10.27 0.30 -2.30
C LEU A 14 9.81 0.75 -0.92
N SER A 15 8.93 1.76 -0.83
CA SER A 15 8.35 2.25 0.41
C SER A 15 7.59 1.15 1.16
N MET A 16 6.88 0.27 0.43
CA MET A 16 6.16 -0.86 1.02
C MET A 16 7.10 -1.84 1.74
N LEU A 17 8.28 -2.11 1.20
CA LEU A 17 9.28 -2.95 1.88
C LEU A 17 9.72 -2.32 3.21
N VAL A 18 9.89 -1.00 3.25
CA VAL A 18 10.27 -0.28 4.48
C VAL A 18 9.13 -0.30 5.50
N ILE A 19 7.89 -0.10 5.05
CA ILE A 19 6.67 -0.22 5.88
C ILE A 19 6.59 -1.62 6.48
N GLU A 20 6.72 -2.66 5.66
CA GLU A 20 6.66 -4.06 6.08
C GLU A 20 7.67 -4.37 7.19
N ARG A 21 8.95 -4.04 6.94
CA ARG A 21 10.03 -4.32 7.90
C ARG A 21 9.89 -3.51 9.17
N GLY A 22 9.53 -2.24 9.08
CA GLY A 22 9.38 -1.39 10.25
C GLY A 22 8.17 -1.77 11.10
N VAL A 23 7.05 -2.16 10.47
CA VAL A 23 5.86 -2.67 11.18
C VAL A 23 6.13 -4.03 11.82
N GLU A 24 6.84 -4.93 11.14
CA GLU A 24 7.25 -6.20 11.72
C GLU A 24 8.15 -5.99 12.95
N LEU A 25 9.12 -5.08 12.85
CA LEU A 25 9.99 -4.72 13.97
C LEU A 25 9.19 -4.13 15.14
N ALA A 26 8.23 -3.26 14.85
CA ALA A 26 7.34 -2.69 15.85
C ALA A 26 6.53 -3.77 16.58
N ARG A 27 5.96 -4.72 15.83
CA ARG A 27 5.22 -5.87 16.36
C ARG A 27 6.07 -6.70 17.31
N VAL A 28 7.31 -7.02 16.93
CA VAL A 28 8.24 -7.81 17.76
C VAL A 28 8.57 -7.10 19.07
N PHE A 29 8.71 -5.78 19.05
CA PHE A 29 9.03 -4.98 20.23
C PHE A 29 7.81 -4.49 21.03
N GLY A 30 6.58 -4.70 20.54
CA GLY A 30 5.38 -4.07 21.10
C GLY A 30 5.43 -2.54 21.03
N ALA A 31 6.11 -2.00 20.01
CA ALA A 31 6.23 -0.57 19.77
C ALA A 31 5.07 -0.07 18.90
N ARG A 32 4.78 1.24 19.00
CA ARG A 32 3.93 1.93 18.02
C ARG A 32 4.76 2.46 16.85
N VAL A 33 4.09 2.74 15.74
CA VAL A 33 4.69 3.31 14.53
C VAL A 33 4.15 4.71 14.27
N THR A 34 5.01 5.61 13.81
CA THR A 34 4.61 6.86 13.15
C THR A 34 5.15 6.86 11.74
N PHE A 35 4.28 6.83 10.74
CA PHE A 35 4.66 7.01 9.35
C PHE A 35 4.84 8.50 9.06
N LEU A 36 5.90 8.86 8.32
CA LEU A 36 6.17 10.22 7.88
C LEU A 36 6.16 10.30 6.36
N TYR A 37 5.27 11.11 5.81
CA TYR A 37 5.28 11.43 4.39
C TYR A 37 5.65 12.90 4.17
N LEU A 38 6.64 13.14 3.33
CA LEU A 38 7.08 14.48 2.97
C LEU A 38 6.48 14.88 1.62
N GLN A 39 5.40 15.66 1.68
CA GLN A 39 4.70 16.20 0.53
C GLN A 39 5.61 17.13 -0.28
N ALA A 40 5.54 17.09 -1.60
CA ALA A 40 6.24 18.07 -2.41
C ALA A 40 5.75 19.49 -2.08
N ASP A 41 6.69 20.42 -1.86
CA ASP A 41 6.32 21.82 -1.67
C ASP A 41 5.89 22.43 -3.00
N ALA A 42 4.61 22.82 -3.10
CA ALA A 42 3.99 23.47 -4.23
C ALA A 42 4.78 24.68 -4.75
N GLN A 43 5.39 25.43 -3.83
CA GLN A 43 6.14 26.64 -4.15
C GLN A 43 7.46 26.33 -4.88
N ASN A 44 7.93 25.08 -4.80
CA ASN A 44 9.08 24.55 -5.54
C ASN A 44 8.66 23.77 -6.80
N ILE A 45 7.36 23.64 -7.10
CA ILE A 45 6.85 23.10 -8.36
C ILE A 45 6.77 24.27 -9.35
N VAL A 46 7.93 24.67 -9.87
CA VAL A 46 8.07 25.91 -10.65
C VAL A 46 7.83 25.71 -12.15
N ASP A 47 7.87 24.47 -12.67
CA ASP A 47 7.87 24.23 -14.12
C ASP A 47 6.82 23.18 -14.59
N GLY A 48 6.24 23.43 -15.76
CA GLY A 48 5.35 22.53 -16.50
C GLY A 48 3.86 22.58 -16.09
N ASP A 49 3.10 21.55 -16.47
CA ASP A 49 1.64 21.47 -16.27
C ASP A 49 1.21 21.61 -14.80
N ALA A 50 2.07 21.22 -13.86
CA ALA A 50 1.81 21.32 -12.43
C ALA A 50 1.85 22.78 -11.93
N GLY A 51 2.79 23.59 -12.42
CA GLY A 51 2.87 25.02 -12.10
C GLY A 51 1.68 25.81 -12.68
N LEU A 52 1.27 25.47 -13.92
CA LEU A 52 0.08 26.04 -14.53
C LEU A 52 -1.19 25.66 -13.77
N LEU A 53 -1.34 24.39 -13.34
CA LEU A 53 -2.47 23.95 -12.53
C LEU A 53 -2.50 24.65 -11.16
N HIS A 54 -1.35 24.88 -10.53
CA HIS A 54 -1.25 25.64 -9.28
C HIS A 54 -1.83 27.05 -9.43
N ALA A 55 -1.45 27.74 -10.51
CA ALA A 55 -1.92 29.09 -10.79
C ALA A 55 -3.41 29.15 -11.16
N MET A 56 -3.90 28.19 -11.97
CA MET A 56 -5.27 28.20 -12.48
C MET A 56 -6.28 27.65 -11.47
N SER A 57 -5.90 26.66 -10.67
CA SER A 57 -6.77 26.06 -9.65
C SER A 57 -5.95 25.53 -8.48
N PRO A 58 -5.68 26.38 -7.47
CA PRO A 58 -4.97 25.98 -6.26
C PRO A 58 -5.60 24.76 -5.58
N LEU A 59 -6.93 24.64 -5.63
CA LEU A 59 -7.67 23.51 -5.07
C LEU A 59 -7.43 22.20 -5.84
N LEU A 60 -7.51 22.21 -7.17
CA LEU A 60 -7.24 21.02 -7.99
C LEU A 60 -5.76 20.64 -7.96
N PHE A 61 -4.88 21.64 -7.92
CA PHE A 61 -3.46 21.43 -7.71
C PHE A 61 -3.19 20.75 -6.37
N ALA A 62 -3.79 21.26 -5.29
CA ALA A 62 -3.63 20.63 -3.99
C ALA A 62 -4.13 19.19 -4.07
N ARG A 63 -5.36 18.96 -4.54
CA ARG A 63 -5.93 17.62 -4.71
C ARG A 63 -5.04 16.67 -5.51
N LYS A 64 -4.34 17.17 -6.54
CA LYS A 64 -3.49 16.36 -7.43
C LYS A 64 -2.05 16.17 -6.94
N TYR A 65 -1.48 17.15 -6.23
CA TYR A 65 -0.04 17.22 -5.93
C TYR A 65 0.31 17.36 -4.45
N LEU A 66 -0.62 17.83 -3.62
CA LEU A 66 -0.43 18.00 -2.17
C LEU A 66 -1.17 16.92 -1.35
N TRP A 67 -2.26 16.35 -1.89
CA TRP A 67 -3.13 15.39 -1.18
C TRP A 67 -2.82 13.93 -1.56
N ALA A 68 -1.63 13.68 -2.13
CA ALA A 68 -1.08 12.33 -2.33
C ALA A 68 -0.79 11.61 -0.99
N ASP A 69 -0.91 12.33 0.13
CA ASP A 69 -0.83 11.77 1.47
C ASP A 69 -1.93 10.76 1.75
N GLY A 70 -3.18 10.99 1.31
CA GLY A 70 -4.31 10.13 1.67
C GLY A 70 -4.15 8.68 1.19
N TYR A 71 -3.58 8.48 0.01
CA TYR A 71 -3.28 7.13 -0.51
C TYR A 71 -2.13 6.47 0.24
N VAL A 72 -0.99 7.15 0.39
CA VAL A 72 0.18 6.61 1.09
C VAL A 72 -0.13 6.34 2.57
N GLU A 73 -0.85 7.25 3.21
CA GLU A 73 -1.38 7.13 4.57
C GLU A 73 -2.26 5.90 4.71
N ALA A 74 -3.29 5.78 3.86
CA ALA A 74 -4.23 4.68 3.96
C ALA A 74 -3.55 3.32 3.78
N LYS A 75 -2.62 3.20 2.82
CA LYS A 75 -1.83 1.97 2.66
C LYS A 75 -0.99 1.63 3.89
N ALA A 76 -0.23 2.61 4.39
CA ALA A 76 0.66 2.39 5.52
C ALA A 76 -0.11 2.02 6.79
N LEU A 77 -1.22 2.72 7.07
CA LEU A 77 -2.09 2.46 8.21
C LEU A 77 -2.84 1.13 8.07
N ALA A 78 -3.30 0.77 6.87
CA ALA A 78 -3.93 -0.52 6.61
C ALA A 78 -2.96 -1.68 6.91
N TRP A 79 -1.71 -1.58 6.47
CA TRP A 79 -0.70 -2.59 6.73
C TRP A 79 -0.37 -2.74 8.23
N ALA A 80 -0.22 -1.62 8.95
CA ALA A 80 0.01 -1.64 10.38
C ALA A 80 -1.16 -2.25 11.16
N ARG A 81 -2.40 -1.88 10.80
CA ARG A 81 -3.63 -2.41 11.40
C ARG A 81 -3.75 -3.92 11.20
N MET A 82 -3.50 -4.41 9.98
CA MET A 82 -3.48 -5.84 9.68
C MET A 82 -2.44 -6.58 10.52
N SER A 83 -1.31 -5.95 10.80
CA SER A 83 -0.23 -6.50 11.61
C SER A 83 -0.47 -6.38 13.12
N GLY A 84 -1.58 -5.78 13.56
CA GLY A 84 -1.90 -5.56 14.97
C GLY A 84 -1.01 -4.52 15.65
N VAL A 85 -0.46 -3.56 14.88
CA VAL A 85 0.44 -2.53 15.37
C VAL A 85 -0.28 -1.19 15.45
N GLU A 86 -0.19 -0.51 16.60
CA GLU A 86 -0.66 0.87 16.74
C GLU A 86 0.17 1.77 15.82
N ALA A 87 -0.49 2.51 14.94
CA ALA A 87 0.18 3.41 14.00
C ALA A 87 -0.52 4.75 13.87
N GLY A 88 0.28 5.81 13.75
CA GLY A 88 -0.13 7.14 13.33
C GLY A 88 0.57 7.55 12.02
N PHE A 89 0.09 8.64 11.43
CA PHE A 89 0.65 9.21 10.21
C PHE A 89 0.86 10.71 10.37
N VAL A 90 1.98 11.21 9.87
CA VAL A 90 2.33 12.64 9.87
C VAL A 90 2.71 13.06 8.46
N GLY A 91 1.96 14.01 7.91
CA GLY A 91 2.34 14.75 6.71
C GLY A 91 3.18 15.97 7.06
N ALA A 92 4.25 16.23 6.30
CA ALA A 92 5.00 17.49 6.37
C ALA A 92 5.45 17.94 4.97
N LEU A 93 5.76 19.22 4.80
CA LEU A 93 6.23 19.76 3.52
C LEU A 93 7.72 19.48 3.32
N ASN A 94 8.08 19.04 2.11
CA ASN A 94 9.45 18.88 1.67
C ASN A 94 10.02 20.23 1.19
N LYS A 95 10.70 20.95 2.10
CA LYS A 95 11.35 22.24 1.82
C LYS A 95 12.73 22.11 1.16
N GLY A 96 12.98 21.02 0.43
CA GLY A 96 14.26 20.71 -0.19
C GLY A 96 15.32 20.13 0.76
N ARG A 97 14.97 19.85 2.03
CA ARG A 97 15.88 19.32 3.07
C ARG A 97 15.33 18.07 3.74
N VAL A 98 15.06 17.04 2.93
CA VAL A 98 14.40 15.78 3.33
C VAL A 98 14.98 15.18 4.62
N HIS A 99 16.30 15.05 4.74
CA HIS A 99 16.93 14.45 5.92
C HIS A 99 16.73 15.28 7.21
N GLU A 100 16.75 16.61 7.13
CA GLU A 100 16.49 17.50 8.27
C GLU A 100 15.04 17.35 8.74
N GLU A 101 14.09 17.29 7.81
CA GLU A 101 12.68 17.09 8.13
C GLU A 101 12.40 15.72 8.76
N ILE A 102 13.10 14.65 8.32
CA ILE A 102 13.03 13.32 8.96
C ILE A 102 13.56 13.37 10.40
N VAL A 103 14.73 13.96 10.60
CA VAL A 103 15.35 14.07 11.93
C VAL A 103 14.49 14.91 12.87
N GLU A 104 13.93 16.01 12.38
CA GLU A 104 13.06 16.86 13.18
C GLU A 104 11.72 16.18 13.48
N ALA A 105 11.15 15.44 12.52
CA ALA A 105 9.98 14.61 12.77
C ALA A 105 10.24 13.55 13.84
N ALA A 106 11.42 12.92 13.86
CA ALA A 106 11.79 11.95 14.90
C ALA A 106 11.76 12.59 16.30
N ARG A 107 12.27 13.82 16.44
CA ARG A 107 12.20 14.58 17.69
C ARG A 107 10.77 14.94 18.06
N ARG A 108 10.02 15.54 17.14
CA ARG A 108 8.62 15.97 17.37
C ARG A 108 7.72 14.81 17.78
N CYS A 109 7.91 13.65 17.15
CA CYS A 109 7.11 12.46 17.42
C CYS A 109 7.62 11.68 18.64
N ALA A 110 8.72 12.10 19.28
CA ALA A 110 9.42 11.35 20.32
C ALA A 110 9.71 9.90 19.90
N ALA A 111 10.17 9.72 18.65
CA ALA A 111 10.60 8.43 18.15
C ALA A 111 11.92 8.03 18.81
N ASP A 112 12.09 6.75 19.13
CA ASP A 112 13.32 6.18 19.68
C ASP A 112 14.05 5.24 18.71
N LEU A 113 13.51 5.09 17.50
CA LEU A 113 14.14 4.44 16.34
C LEU A 113 13.62 5.08 15.05
N ILE A 114 14.49 5.25 14.06
CA ILE A 114 14.10 5.54 12.67
C ILE A 114 14.33 4.29 11.83
N VAL A 115 13.31 3.83 11.10
CA VAL A 115 13.45 2.78 10.07
C VAL A 115 13.37 3.44 8.71
N ILE A 116 14.42 3.32 7.90
CA ILE A 116 14.52 3.97 6.58
C ILE A 116 15.04 2.98 5.53
N GLY A 117 14.62 3.13 4.27
CA GLY A 117 15.12 2.31 3.17
C GLY A 117 16.58 2.58 2.82
N SER A 118 17.28 1.55 2.32
CA SER A 118 18.62 1.69 1.74
C SER A 118 18.64 2.51 0.44
N HIS A 119 17.54 2.46 -0.31
CA HIS A 119 17.31 3.13 -1.58
C HIS A 119 15.91 3.78 -1.60
N GLY A 120 15.68 4.71 -2.51
CA GLY A 120 14.38 5.39 -2.67
C GLY A 120 14.14 5.82 -4.12
N ARG A 121 13.05 6.54 -4.38
CA ARG A 121 12.55 6.90 -5.73
C ARG A 121 13.58 7.51 -6.71
N ARG A 122 14.70 8.06 -6.23
CA ARG A 122 15.73 8.76 -7.03
C ARG A 122 17.14 8.17 -6.98
N SER A 123 17.37 7.01 -6.35
CA SER A 123 18.72 6.46 -6.21
C SER A 123 19.16 5.67 -7.45
N VAL A 124 19.45 6.38 -8.54
CA VAL A 124 20.36 5.86 -9.58
C VAL A 124 21.79 6.12 -9.08
N LEU A 125 22.68 5.15 -9.30
CA LEU A 125 24.07 4.96 -8.83
C LEU A 125 25.04 6.17 -8.75
N GLN A 126 24.64 7.40 -9.08
CA GLN A 126 25.56 8.53 -9.27
C GLN A 126 25.78 9.45 -8.05
N LYS A 127 25.10 9.29 -6.90
CA LYS A 127 25.33 10.19 -5.73
C LYS A 127 25.19 9.51 -4.36
N ILE A 128 26.10 8.61 -4.01
CA ILE A 128 26.16 7.97 -2.67
C ILE A 128 26.25 9.03 -1.55
N LEU A 129 27.00 10.12 -1.75
CA LEU A 129 27.21 11.18 -0.75
C LEU A 129 26.00 12.12 -0.57
N ASP A 130 25.06 12.15 -1.51
CA ASP A 130 23.84 12.97 -1.43
C ASP A 130 22.63 12.16 -0.94
N SER A 131 22.85 10.90 -0.52
CA SER A 131 21.80 9.99 -0.06
C SER A 131 21.13 10.51 1.20
N VAL A 132 19.80 10.57 1.18
CA VAL A 132 18.97 10.90 2.35
C VAL A 132 19.28 9.95 3.52
N THR A 133 19.42 8.65 3.25
CA THR A 133 19.71 7.63 4.26
C THR A 133 21.05 7.88 4.94
N VAL A 134 22.10 8.18 4.18
CA VAL A 134 23.43 8.51 4.73
C VAL A 134 23.34 9.77 5.59
N LYS A 135 22.64 10.81 5.13
CA LYS A 135 22.47 12.05 5.90
C LYS A 135 21.68 11.82 7.18
N VAL A 136 20.63 10.99 7.18
CA VAL A 136 19.89 10.62 8.39
C VAL A 136 20.80 9.85 9.37
N LEU A 137 21.57 8.87 8.89
CA LEU A 137 22.53 8.13 9.73
C LEU A 137 23.52 9.05 10.45
N LEU A 138 24.01 10.09 9.77
CA LEU A 138 25.00 11.01 10.31
C LEU A 138 24.42 12.02 11.32
N HIS A 139 23.13 12.38 11.21
CA HIS A 139 22.53 13.48 11.97
C HIS A 139 21.42 13.03 12.93
N SER A 140 21.02 11.76 12.90
CA SER A 140 19.93 11.26 13.73
C SER A 140 20.27 11.31 15.22
N PRO A 141 19.36 11.83 16.06
CA PRO A 141 19.51 11.80 17.51
C PRO A 141 19.20 10.42 18.12
N VAL A 142 18.68 9.49 17.32
CA VAL A 142 18.25 8.14 17.74
C VAL A 142 18.82 7.08 16.80
N PRO A 143 18.86 5.79 17.22
CA PRO A 143 19.28 4.71 16.34
C PRO A 143 18.52 4.72 15.01
N VAL A 144 19.20 4.30 13.94
CA VAL A 144 18.64 4.20 12.59
C VAL A 144 18.80 2.75 12.12
N PHE A 145 17.68 2.12 11.78
CA PHE A 145 17.65 0.83 11.11
C PHE A 145 17.49 1.05 9.61
N VAL A 146 18.48 0.60 8.84
CA VAL A 146 18.42 0.65 7.38
C VAL A 146 17.82 -0.64 6.87
N ALA A 147 16.58 -0.56 6.38
CA ALA A 147 15.92 -1.67 5.72
C ALA A 147 16.54 -1.87 4.33
N GLU A 148 17.02 -3.09 4.07
CA GLU A 148 17.45 -3.48 2.74
C GLU A 148 16.24 -3.45 1.80
N THR A 149 16.33 -2.64 0.75
CA THR A 149 15.29 -2.49 -0.27
C THR A 149 15.68 -3.20 -1.57
N GLY A 150 16.49 -4.27 -1.46
CA GLY A 150 16.96 -5.12 -2.56
C GLY A 150 18.41 -4.91 -3.00
N VAL A 151 18.98 -5.95 -3.60
CA VAL A 151 20.23 -5.91 -4.39
C VAL A 151 19.88 -5.53 -5.83
N MET A 152 20.72 -4.76 -6.52
CA MET A 152 20.49 -4.41 -7.93
C MET A 152 21.29 -5.32 -8.88
N PRO A 153 20.65 -5.97 -9.87
CA PRO A 153 19.20 -6.00 -10.16
C PRO A 153 18.41 -6.85 -9.14
N GLU A 154 17.18 -6.42 -8.83
CA GLU A 154 16.34 -7.07 -7.83
C GLU A 154 15.94 -8.50 -8.26
N PRO A 155 16.10 -9.52 -7.40
CA PRO A 155 15.65 -10.88 -7.69
C PRO A 155 14.16 -10.93 -8.05
N MET A 156 13.78 -11.75 -9.03
CA MET A 156 12.40 -11.82 -9.51
C MET A 156 11.42 -12.20 -8.40
N LYS A 157 11.82 -13.10 -7.50
CA LYS A 157 11.06 -13.47 -6.30
C LYS A 157 10.64 -12.22 -5.49
N SER A 158 11.61 -11.37 -5.13
CA SER A 158 11.37 -10.17 -4.33
C SER A 158 10.41 -9.21 -5.05
N ARG A 159 10.58 -9.05 -6.38
CA ARG A 159 9.70 -8.20 -7.20
C ARG A 159 8.25 -8.70 -7.20
N VAL A 160 8.03 -9.99 -7.39
CA VAL A 160 6.67 -10.58 -7.42
C VAL A 160 6.01 -10.46 -6.05
N ILE A 161 6.73 -10.80 -4.98
CA ILE A 161 6.21 -10.69 -3.60
C ILE A 161 5.87 -9.24 -3.26
N ALA A 162 6.79 -8.31 -3.53
CA ALA A 162 6.56 -6.88 -3.29
C ALA A 162 5.34 -6.38 -4.07
N ARG A 163 5.15 -6.84 -5.32
CA ARG A 163 3.99 -6.47 -6.12
C ARG A 163 2.67 -6.95 -5.53
N LEU A 164 2.60 -8.20 -5.09
CA LEU A 164 1.39 -8.74 -4.46
C LEU A 164 1.07 -8.02 -3.14
N ARG A 165 2.09 -7.74 -2.31
CA ARG A 165 1.92 -7.00 -1.05
C ARG A 165 1.50 -5.55 -1.26
N ASP A 166 2.03 -4.90 -2.30
CA ASP A 166 1.62 -3.54 -2.69
C ASP A 166 0.13 -3.51 -3.07
N GLU A 167 -0.35 -4.52 -3.80
CA GLU A 167 -1.75 -4.69 -4.16
C GLU A 167 -2.64 -5.05 -2.97
N HIS A 168 -2.17 -5.91 -2.07
CA HIS A 168 -2.86 -6.19 -0.81
C HIS A 168 -3.10 -4.91 0.00
N ALA A 169 -2.07 -4.07 0.13
CA ALA A 169 -2.18 -2.79 0.83
C ALA A 169 -3.17 -1.84 0.13
N ASP A 170 -3.19 -1.81 -1.20
CA ASP A 170 -4.17 -1.04 -1.98
C ASP A 170 -5.60 -1.50 -1.70
N TRP A 171 -5.84 -2.81 -1.80
CA TRP A 171 -7.16 -3.39 -1.63
C TRP A 171 -7.72 -3.11 -0.23
N MET A 172 -6.91 -3.38 0.80
CA MET A 172 -7.32 -3.11 2.19
C MET A 172 -7.57 -1.62 2.43
N ALA A 173 -6.72 -0.74 1.88
CA ALA A 173 -6.90 0.70 2.04
C ALA A 173 -8.23 1.17 1.44
N LEU A 174 -8.56 0.73 0.21
CA LEU A 174 -9.81 1.13 -0.45
C LEU A 174 -11.03 0.49 0.22
N ALA A 175 -10.92 -0.76 0.70
CA ALA A 175 -11.99 -1.40 1.46
C ALA A 175 -12.27 -0.69 2.79
N ASP A 176 -11.22 -0.28 3.52
CA ASP A 176 -11.34 0.49 4.74
C ASP A 176 -11.98 1.86 4.49
N GLN A 177 -11.57 2.54 3.41
CA GLN A 177 -12.11 3.83 3.02
C GLN A 177 -13.56 3.74 2.55
N LEU A 178 -13.95 2.69 1.81
CA LEU A 178 -15.32 2.45 1.39
C LEU A 178 -16.26 2.36 2.58
N VAL A 179 -15.90 1.57 3.61
CA VAL A 179 -16.71 1.48 4.82
C VAL A 179 -16.77 2.82 5.56
N ALA A 180 -15.63 3.52 5.71
CA ALA A 180 -15.62 4.85 6.32
C ALA A 180 -16.51 5.86 5.58
N ALA A 181 -16.56 5.78 4.25
CA ALA A 181 -17.42 6.62 3.42
C ALA A 181 -18.92 6.33 3.64
N LEU A 182 -19.28 5.07 3.83
CA LEU A 182 -20.66 4.65 4.11
C LEU A 182 -21.12 5.06 5.52
N ASP A 183 -20.18 5.20 6.46
CA ASP A 183 -20.43 5.65 7.83
C ASP A 183 -20.42 7.17 8.00
N ALA A 184 -20.01 7.92 6.98
CA ALA A 184 -20.01 9.38 7.02
C ALA A 184 -21.43 9.95 7.19
N GLU A 185 -21.53 11.12 7.84
CA GLU A 185 -22.81 11.83 8.00
C GLU A 185 -23.47 12.13 6.65
N ARG A 186 -22.66 12.45 5.63
CA ARG A 186 -23.09 12.67 4.26
C ARG A 186 -22.34 11.71 3.33
N VAL A 187 -23.06 10.77 2.75
CA VAL A 187 -22.52 9.79 1.81
C VAL A 187 -22.45 10.40 0.41
N ASP A 188 -21.25 10.45 -0.16
CA ASP A 188 -21.03 10.82 -1.57
C ASP A 188 -21.32 9.60 -2.46
N SER A 189 -22.49 9.60 -3.12
CA SER A 189 -22.91 8.45 -3.94
C SER A 189 -22.04 8.26 -5.18
N ASP A 190 -21.55 9.34 -5.79
CA ASP A 190 -20.71 9.26 -6.99
C ASP A 190 -19.36 8.61 -6.63
N TRP A 191 -18.80 9.00 -5.48
CA TRP A 191 -17.56 8.38 -5.00
C TRP A 191 -17.74 6.89 -4.67
N ILE A 192 -18.86 6.50 -4.03
CA ILE A 192 -19.12 5.08 -3.73
C ILE A 192 -19.26 4.27 -5.02
N GLU A 193 -19.98 4.78 -6.02
CA GLU A 193 -20.18 4.10 -7.31
C GLU A 193 -18.85 3.92 -8.04
N ASP A 194 -18.00 4.94 -8.06
CA ASP A 194 -16.67 4.85 -8.65
C ASP A 194 -15.77 3.85 -7.88
N ALA A 195 -15.84 3.85 -6.55
CA ALA A 195 -15.06 2.93 -5.70
C ALA A 195 -15.48 1.47 -5.92
N LEU A 196 -16.78 1.18 -5.99
CA LEU A 196 -17.28 -0.16 -6.29
C LEU A 196 -16.88 -0.60 -7.71
N ALA A 197 -16.98 0.27 -8.71
CA ALA A 197 -16.56 -0.04 -10.08
C ALA A 197 -15.04 -0.29 -10.18
N CYS A 198 -14.23 0.42 -9.40
CA CYS A 198 -12.79 0.20 -9.32
C CYS A 198 -12.45 -1.14 -8.65
N LEU A 199 -13.09 -1.45 -7.51
CA LEU A 199 -12.90 -2.71 -6.77
C LEU A 199 -13.30 -3.95 -7.57
N ALA A 200 -14.41 -3.87 -8.32
CA ALA A 200 -14.89 -4.94 -9.19
C ALA A 200 -13.83 -5.39 -10.20
N ARG A 201 -13.13 -4.42 -10.83
CA ARG A 201 -12.04 -4.71 -11.78
C ARG A 201 -10.76 -5.12 -11.06
N PHE A 202 -10.44 -4.50 -9.92
CA PHE A 202 -9.21 -4.76 -9.19
C PHE A 202 -9.06 -6.25 -8.81
N SER A 203 -10.07 -6.86 -8.17
CA SER A 203 -9.98 -8.26 -7.74
C SER A 203 -9.77 -9.19 -8.93
N ALA A 204 -10.64 -9.10 -9.95
CA ALA A 204 -10.69 -10.04 -11.07
C ALA A 204 -9.59 -9.81 -12.14
N GLU A 205 -9.23 -8.57 -12.44
CA GLU A 205 -8.33 -8.23 -13.56
C GLU A 205 -6.89 -7.97 -13.08
N VAL A 206 -6.73 -7.48 -11.86
CA VAL A 206 -5.42 -7.15 -11.31
C VAL A 206 -4.94 -8.26 -10.40
N HIS A 207 -5.63 -8.51 -9.29
CA HIS A 207 -5.06 -9.28 -8.18
C HIS A 207 -5.08 -10.81 -8.43
N GLN A 208 -6.27 -11.40 -8.56
CA GLN A 208 -6.47 -12.86 -8.69
C GLN A 208 -5.64 -13.52 -9.81
N PRO A 209 -5.40 -12.90 -10.99
CA PRO A 209 -4.60 -13.53 -12.03
C PRO A 209 -3.16 -13.83 -11.59
N LYS A 210 -2.58 -13.03 -10.70
CA LYS A 210 -1.19 -13.22 -10.25
C LYS A 210 -1.12 -14.28 -9.16
N GLU A 211 -2.06 -14.26 -8.25
CA GLU A 211 -2.21 -15.28 -7.22
C GLU A 211 -2.48 -16.67 -7.83
N THR A 212 -3.39 -16.76 -8.80
CA THR A 212 -3.68 -18.02 -9.53
C THR A 212 -2.42 -18.62 -10.14
N ARG A 213 -1.51 -17.78 -10.65
CA ARG A 213 -0.23 -18.22 -11.21
C ARG A 213 0.71 -18.74 -10.13
N LEU A 214 0.75 -18.06 -8.99
CA LEU A 214 1.58 -18.48 -7.87
C LEU A 214 1.09 -19.82 -7.29
N LEU A 215 -0.22 -19.98 -7.12
CA LEU A 215 -0.86 -21.24 -6.75
C LEU A 215 -0.56 -22.36 -7.75
N ALA A 216 -0.64 -22.07 -9.06
CA ALA A 216 -0.31 -23.05 -10.10
C ALA A 216 1.18 -23.44 -10.08
N ALA A 217 2.08 -22.49 -9.86
CA ALA A 217 3.51 -22.75 -9.72
C ALA A 217 3.81 -23.63 -8.50
N LEU A 218 3.15 -23.36 -7.37
CA LEU A 218 3.27 -24.14 -6.14
C LEU A 218 2.77 -25.57 -6.31
N ARG A 219 1.59 -25.76 -6.91
CA ARG A 219 1.02 -27.10 -7.21
C ARG A 219 1.92 -27.92 -8.14
N GLY A 220 2.68 -27.26 -9.01
CA GLY A 220 3.65 -27.90 -9.90
C GLY A 220 5.02 -28.17 -9.26
N SER A 221 5.26 -27.75 -8.01
CA SER A 221 6.52 -27.95 -7.32
C SER A 221 6.54 -29.31 -6.61
N ASN A 222 7.50 -30.18 -6.96
CA ASN A 222 7.55 -31.59 -6.56
C ASN A 222 8.03 -31.84 -5.10
N GLY A 223 8.01 -30.84 -4.22
CA GLY A 223 8.82 -30.87 -2.98
C GLY A 223 8.07 -30.77 -1.65
N GLU A 224 7.02 -29.96 -1.54
CA GLU A 224 6.36 -29.65 -0.27
C GLU A 224 4.84 -29.86 -0.35
N GLN A 225 4.28 -30.56 0.65
CA GLN A 225 2.84 -30.53 0.88
C GLN A 225 2.45 -29.11 1.26
N CYS A 226 1.70 -28.46 0.39
CA CYS A 226 1.22 -27.12 0.63
C CYS A 226 -0.12 -27.19 1.37
N GLU A 227 -0.13 -26.79 2.64
CA GLU A 227 -1.34 -26.80 3.47
C GLU A 227 -2.15 -25.51 3.28
N GLY A 228 -3.48 -25.62 3.28
CA GLY A 228 -4.41 -24.47 3.26
C GLY A 228 -4.58 -23.76 1.91
N LEU A 229 -3.94 -24.20 0.82
CA LEU A 229 -4.08 -23.54 -0.48
C LEU A 229 -5.47 -23.68 -1.11
N GLU A 230 -6.19 -24.77 -0.82
CA GLU A 230 -7.57 -24.96 -1.30
C GLU A 230 -8.54 -24.01 -0.60
N GLU A 231 -8.32 -23.74 0.69
CA GLU A 231 -9.11 -22.78 1.45
C GLU A 231 -8.89 -21.36 0.92
N ILE A 232 -7.64 -20.97 0.68
CA ILE A 232 -7.31 -19.65 0.10
C ILE A 232 -7.95 -19.49 -1.29
N ALA A 233 -7.88 -20.51 -2.14
CA ALA A 233 -8.52 -20.47 -3.45
C ALA A 233 -10.06 -20.42 -3.37
N ALA A 234 -10.67 -21.07 -2.37
CA ALA A 234 -12.12 -21.03 -2.16
C ALA A 234 -12.61 -19.66 -1.67
N GLU A 235 -11.75 -18.89 -0.99
CA GLU A 235 -12.09 -17.52 -0.55
C GLU A 235 -12.41 -16.59 -1.73
N HIS A 236 -11.94 -16.86 -2.96
CA HIS A 236 -12.29 -16.05 -4.13
C HIS A 236 -13.76 -16.11 -4.50
N GLU A 237 -14.36 -17.30 -4.44
CA GLU A 237 -15.79 -17.46 -4.70
C GLU A 237 -16.62 -16.79 -3.61
N GLU A 238 -16.18 -16.89 -2.35
CA GLU A 238 -16.80 -16.19 -1.23
C GLU A 238 -16.67 -14.66 -1.38
N GLU A 239 -15.50 -14.16 -1.82
CA GLU A 239 -15.25 -12.75 -2.09
C GLU A 239 -16.17 -12.20 -3.16
N ALA A 240 -16.24 -12.88 -4.31
CA ALA A 240 -17.13 -12.50 -5.40
C ALA A 240 -18.60 -12.48 -4.95
N GLY A 241 -19.02 -13.44 -4.13
CA GLY A 241 -20.37 -13.50 -3.55
C GLY A 241 -20.67 -12.31 -2.64
N LEU A 242 -19.82 -12.05 -1.65
CA LEU A 242 -19.99 -10.93 -0.73
C LEU A 242 -19.91 -9.57 -1.44
N PHE A 243 -19.06 -9.44 -2.45
CA PHE A 243 -18.95 -8.21 -3.24
C PHE A 243 -20.21 -7.98 -4.11
N ALA A 244 -20.79 -9.06 -4.66
CA ALA A 244 -22.07 -8.99 -5.36
C ALA A 244 -23.22 -8.58 -4.42
N ASP A 245 -23.25 -9.11 -3.19
CA ASP A 245 -24.22 -8.73 -2.17
C ASP A 245 -24.10 -7.25 -1.79
N LEU A 246 -22.87 -6.75 -1.60
CA LEU A 246 -22.59 -5.34 -1.36
C LEU A 246 -23.09 -4.45 -2.52
N SER A 247 -22.74 -4.83 -3.75
CA SER A 247 -23.15 -4.10 -4.96
C SER A 247 -24.69 -4.09 -5.10
N HIS A 248 -25.34 -5.21 -4.80
CA HIS A 248 -26.81 -5.30 -4.80
C HIS A 248 -27.44 -4.43 -3.72
N ALA A 249 -26.93 -4.48 -2.49
CA ALA A 249 -27.40 -3.65 -1.39
C ALA A 249 -27.27 -2.16 -1.71
N TRP A 250 -26.14 -1.74 -2.31
CA TRP A 250 -25.94 -0.36 -2.75
C TRP A 250 -26.97 0.06 -3.80
N ASN A 251 -27.24 -0.77 -4.80
CA ASN A 251 -28.24 -0.47 -5.84
C ASN A 251 -29.67 -0.42 -5.28
N ALA A 252 -29.96 -1.23 -4.25
CA ALA A 252 -31.25 -1.25 -3.57
C ALA A 252 -31.38 -0.25 -2.40
N ARG A 253 -30.38 0.62 -2.17
CA ARG A 253 -30.30 1.48 -0.96
C ARG A 253 -31.52 2.37 -0.72
N ALA A 254 -32.21 2.79 -1.78
CA ALA A 254 -33.40 3.64 -1.68
C ALA A 254 -34.58 2.95 -0.98
N SER A 255 -34.69 1.62 -1.09
CA SER A 255 -35.76 0.83 -0.46
C SER A 255 -35.27 -0.04 0.71
N GLY A 256 -34.04 -0.56 0.64
CA GLY A 256 -33.43 -1.42 1.66
C GLY A 256 -32.76 -0.66 2.81
N GLY A 257 -32.49 0.63 2.63
CA GLY A 257 -31.84 1.49 3.63
C GLY A 257 -30.32 1.27 3.74
N MET A 258 -29.63 2.28 4.28
CA MET A 258 -28.16 2.28 4.41
C MET A 258 -27.62 1.24 5.40
N GLY A 259 -28.44 0.70 6.31
CA GLY A 259 -28.02 -0.33 7.26
C GLY A 259 -27.57 -1.61 6.55
N LEU A 260 -28.34 -2.09 5.56
CA LEU A 260 -27.99 -3.29 4.78
C LEU A 260 -26.69 -3.09 3.98
N VAL A 261 -26.48 -1.89 3.45
CA VAL A 261 -25.25 -1.54 2.72
C VAL A 261 -24.04 -1.61 3.64
N ARG A 262 -24.13 -1.02 4.83
CA ARG A 262 -23.04 -1.03 5.83
C ARG A 262 -22.72 -2.44 6.29
N ASP A 263 -23.74 -3.24 6.60
CA ASP A 263 -23.54 -4.63 7.01
C ASP A 263 -22.88 -5.47 5.91
N ALA A 264 -23.27 -5.29 4.65
CA ALA A 264 -22.66 -5.97 3.52
C ALA A 264 -21.20 -5.52 3.31
N ALA A 265 -20.93 -4.21 3.41
CA ALA A 265 -19.59 -3.66 3.25
C ALA A 265 -18.64 -4.14 4.36
N GLU A 266 -19.12 -4.24 5.59
CA GLU A 266 -18.36 -4.76 6.72
C GLU A 266 -18.01 -6.23 6.56
N LYS A 267 -18.97 -7.07 6.13
CA LYS A 267 -18.73 -8.50 5.85
C LYS A 267 -17.68 -8.68 4.77
N TRP A 268 -17.83 -7.97 3.65
CA TRP A 268 -16.88 -8.02 2.54
C TRP A 268 -15.48 -7.53 2.98
N ARG A 269 -15.39 -6.40 3.68
CA ARG A 269 -14.11 -5.89 4.22
C ARG A 269 -13.43 -6.88 5.17
N ALA A 270 -14.21 -7.54 6.04
CA ALA A 270 -13.68 -8.55 6.95
C ALA A 270 -13.10 -9.76 6.20
N LEU A 271 -13.75 -10.17 5.12
CA LEU A 271 -13.26 -11.23 4.24
C LEU A 271 -11.96 -10.81 3.52
N VAL A 272 -11.91 -9.62 2.92
CA VAL A 272 -10.69 -9.09 2.28
C VAL A 272 -9.50 -9.13 3.26
N ARG A 273 -9.69 -8.68 4.50
CA ARG A 273 -8.63 -8.72 5.54
C ARG A 273 -8.20 -10.15 5.89
N ARG A 274 -9.15 -11.09 5.96
CA ARG A 274 -8.85 -12.51 6.22
C ARG A 274 -8.05 -13.11 5.08
N HIS A 275 -8.47 -12.86 3.84
CA HIS A 275 -7.85 -13.34 2.62
C HIS A 275 -6.40 -12.85 2.49
N VAL A 276 -6.20 -11.54 2.58
CA VAL A 276 -4.85 -10.93 2.54
C VAL A 276 -3.94 -11.48 3.64
N LYS A 277 -4.48 -11.74 4.83
CA LYS A 277 -3.72 -12.35 5.93
C LYS A 277 -3.32 -13.79 5.61
N ALA A 278 -4.24 -14.58 5.04
CA ALA A 278 -3.97 -15.96 4.64
C ALA A 278 -2.92 -16.00 3.52
N GLU A 279 -3.02 -15.14 2.53
CA GLU A 279 -2.03 -15.04 1.46
C GLU A 279 -0.63 -14.68 1.99
N ASN A 280 -0.52 -13.61 2.78
CA ASN A 280 0.77 -13.17 3.29
C ASN A 280 1.40 -14.20 4.25
N GLY A 281 0.56 -14.85 5.08
CA GLY A 281 1.01 -15.77 6.12
C GLY A 281 1.25 -17.20 5.66
N ALA A 282 0.54 -17.65 4.62
CA ALA A 282 0.61 -19.02 4.13
C ALA A 282 1.06 -19.07 2.66
N LEU A 283 0.33 -18.48 1.72
CA LEU A 283 0.64 -18.60 0.28
C LEU A 283 2.04 -18.08 -0.06
N LEU A 284 2.33 -16.82 0.27
CA LEU A 284 3.60 -16.18 -0.07
C LEU A 284 4.77 -16.84 0.68
N LEU A 285 4.54 -17.27 1.93
CA LEU A 285 5.55 -17.94 2.75
C LEU A 285 5.91 -19.32 2.18
N GLN A 286 4.90 -20.10 1.77
CA GLN A 286 5.11 -21.41 1.14
C GLN A 286 5.76 -21.24 -0.25
N ALA A 287 5.31 -20.27 -1.05
CA ALA A 287 5.94 -19.95 -2.33
C ALA A 287 7.42 -19.59 -2.18
N GLU A 288 7.75 -18.78 -1.17
CA GLU A 288 9.11 -18.36 -0.85
C GLU A 288 10.04 -19.52 -0.50
N ARG A 289 9.51 -20.58 0.11
CA ARG A 289 10.25 -21.78 0.54
C ARG A 289 10.35 -22.85 -0.56
N ALA A 290 9.26 -23.07 -1.29
CA ALA A 290 9.12 -24.19 -2.22
C ALA A 290 9.58 -23.87 -3.66
N LEU A 291 9.38 -22.63 -4.14
CA LEU A 291 9.62 -22.30 -5.54
C LEU A 291 11.10 -22.06 -5.84
N SER A 292 11.58 -22.69 -6.91
CA SER A 292 12.92 -22.45 -7.45
C SER A 292 13.02 -21.08 -8.15
N ASP A 293 14.23 -20.57 -8.35
CA ASP A 293 14.46 -19.33 -9.09
C ASP A 293 13.86 -19.39 -10.50
N ALA A 294 13.92 -20.54 -11.18
CA ALA A 294 13.33 -20.71 -12.49
C ALA A 294 11.79 -20.59 -12.46
N ALA A 295 11.14 -21.12 -11.41
CA ALA A 295 9.71 -20.96 -11.21
C ALA A 295 9.34 -19.49 -10.95
N TRP A 296 10.12 -18.78 -10.13
CA TRP A 296 9.95 -17.35 -9.90
C TRP A 296 10.14 -16.51 -11.17
N GLN A 297 11.11 -16.86 -12.02
CA GLN A 297 11.31 -16.20 -13.32
C GLN A 297 10.09 -16.38 -14.23
N LYS A 298 9.52 -17.59 -14.29
CA LYS A 298 8.32 -17.86 -15.08
C LYS A 298 7.12 -17.06 -14.56
N VAL A 299 6.85 -17.11 -13.26
CA VAL A 299 5.77 -16.32 -12.63
C VAL A 299 5.99 -14.83 -12.90
N GLY A 300 7.22 -14.34 -12.72
CA GLY A 300 7.58 -12.95 -12.94
C GLY A 300 7.35 -12.47 -14.37
N TYR A 301 7.74 -13.24 -15.39
CA TYR A 301 7.48 -12.90 -16.79
C TYR A 301 5.98 -12.76 -17.07
N GLU A 302 5.16 -13.62 -16.47
CA GLU A 302 3.72 -13.54 -16.62
C GLU A 302 3.09 -12.39 -15.82
N VAL A 303 3.67 -12.03 -14.67
CA VAL A 303 3.23 -10.91 -13.84
C VAL A 303 3.59 -9.55 -14.47
N PHE A 304 4.77 -9.44 -15.07
CA PHE A 304 5.34 -8.17 -15.55
C PHE A 304 5.38 -8.01 -17.07
N GLY A 305 4.66 -8.84 -17.84
CA GLY A 305 4.56 -8.64 -19.30
C GLY A 305 3.96 -7.27 -19.69
N ASP A 306 4.39 -6.71 -20.83
CA ASP A 306 4.17 -5.30 -21.22
C ASP A 306 2.70 -4.82 -21.09
N ASP A 307 1.73 -5.59 -21.59
CA ASP A 307 0.30 -5.22 -21.53
C ASP A 307 -0.24 -5.17 -20.08
N ARG A 308 0.32 -5.99 -19.19
CA ARG A 308 -0.14 -6.11 -17.79
C ARG A 308 0.47 -5.06 -16.89
N GLN A 309 1.68 -4.62 -17.22
CA GLN A 309 2.31 -3.51 -16.52
C GLN A 309 1.52 -2.21 -16.76
N ALA A 310 1.03 -1.98 -17.99
CA ALA A 310 0.16 -0.85 -18.30
C ALA A 310 -1.16 -0.87 -17.51
N ALA A 311 -1.85 -2.01 -17.46
CA ALA A 311 -3.08 -2.18 -16.69
C ALA A 311 -2.88 -1.94 -15.19
N SER A 312 -1.78 -2.46 -14.64
CA SER A 312 -1.37 -2.23 -13.25
C SER A 312 -1.16 -0.75 -12.93
N ILE A 313 -0.47 -0.01 -13.81
CA ILE A 313 -0.21 1.43 -13.63
C ILE A 313 -1.52 2.21 -13.69
N ALA A 314 -2.38 1.91 -14.67
CA ALA A 314 -3.68 2.57 -14.82
C ALA A 314 -4.55 2.39 -13.57
N HIS A 315 -4.57 1.19 -12.98
CA HIS A 315 -5.30 0.93 -11.74
C HIS A 315 -4.73 1.70 -10.54
N GLN A 316 -3.41 1.78 -10.39
CA GLN A 316 -2.81 2.57 -9.31
C GLN A 316 -3.14 4.06 -9.42
N ASP A 317 -3.17 4.60 -10.63
CA ASP A 317 -3.56 5.98 -10.86
C ASP A 317 -5.06 6.21 -10.56
N GLU A 318 -5.91 5.24 -10.85
CA GLU A 318 -7.32 5.28 -10.48
C GLU A 318 -7.54 5.27 -8.96
N PHE A 319 -6.84 4.38 -8.22
CA PHE A 319 -6.87 4.37 -6.76
C PHE A 319 -6.47 5.74 -6.21
N ARG A 320 -5.32 6.27 -6.65
CA ARG A 320 -4.85 7.60 -6.22
C ARG A 320 -5.89 8.70 -6.45
N GLN A 321 -6.59 8.68 -7.57
CA GLN A 321 -7.66 9.64 -7.87
C GLN A 321 -8.85 9.49 -6.91
N LEU A 322 -9.26 8.27 -6.59
CA LEU A 322 -10.33 8.01 -5.61
C LEU A 322 -9.94 8.50 -4.21
N PHE A 323 -8.73 8.21 -3.75
CA PHE A 323 -8.23 8.65 -2.45
C PHE A 323 -8.17 10.17 -2.34
N ALA A 324 -7.72 10.85 -3.41
CA ALA A 324 -7.65 12.30 -3.45
C ALA A 324 -9.03 12.98 -3.43
N ARG A 325 -10.08 12.33 -3.95
CA ARG A 325 -11.46 12.86 -3.91
C ARG A 325 -12.08 12.76 -2.52
N PHE A 326 -11.82 11.68 -1.79
CA PHE A 326 -12.48 11.41 -0.52
C PHE A 326 -12.20 12.43 0.58
N LYS A 327 -10.96 12.94 0.69
CA LYS A 327 -10.60 13.96 1.69
C LYS A 327 -11.10 15.38 1.35
N GLY A 328 -11.75 15.57 0.19
CA GLY A 328 -12.23 16.88 -0.29
C GLY A 328 -13.61 17.29 0.20
N HIS A 329 -14.18 16.61 1.21
CA HIS A 329 -15.52 16.86 1.75
C HIS A 329 -15.52 17.04 3.26
#